data_AF-A0A961VXR1-F1
#
_entry.id   AF-A0A961VXR1-F1
#
_cell.length_a   1.000
_cell.length_b   1.000
_cell.length_c   1.000
_cell.angle_alpha   90.00
_cell.angle_beta   90.00
_cell.angle_gamma   90.00
#
_symmetry.space_group_name_H-M   'P 1'
#
loop_
_entity.id
_entity.type
_entity.pdbx_description
1 polymer ?
#
loop_
_entity_poly.entity_id
_entity_poly.type
_entity_poly.pdbx_seq_one_letter_code
_entity_poly.pdbx_strand_id
1 'polypeptide(L)'
;MSKAKHSLEHGAEFPYDASDDWWAGDGSNPPAAKDWAHSAARGVLADLNDRSGIKSVLEDIEECVRVELVETLAEIIRAAAA
;
A
#
# COMPACT_ATOMS: atom_id res chain seq x y z
N MET A 1 9.04 -17.13 6.11
CA MET A 1 8.72 -16.24 4.97
C MET A 1 9.71 -15.08 4.98
N SER A 2 10.14 -14.55 3.83
CA SER A 2 11.03 -13.37 3.82
C SER A 2 10.24 -12.11 4.19
N LYS A 3 10.92 -11.11 4.75
CA LYS A 3 10.31 -9.82 5.09
C LYS A 3 9.59 -9.19 3.89
N ALA A 4 10.25 -9.15 2.73
CA ALA A 4 9.65 -8.64 1.50
C ALA A 4 8.38 -9.40 1.09
N LYS A 5 8.37 -10.73 1.21
CA LYS A 5 7.17 -11.52 0.88
C LYS A 5 6.02 -11.24 1.85
N HIS A 6 6.31 -11.13 3.14
CA HIS A 6 5.31 -10.74 4.15
C HIS A 6 4.72 -9.36 3.84
N SER A 7 5.56 -8.38 3.51
CA SER A 7 5.11 -7.04 3.15
C SER A 7 4.22 -7.03 1.90
N LEU A 8 4.56 -7.81 0.86
CA LEU A 8 3.72 -7.93 -0.34
C LEU A 8 2.35 -8.55 -0.04
N GLU A 9 2.31 -9.60 0.79
CA GLU A 9 1.06 -10.23 1.21
C GLU A 9 0.21 -9.28 2.05
N HIS A 10 0.83 -8.59 3.02
CA HIS A 10 0.13 -7.65 3.88
C HIS A 10 -0.40 -6.43 3.11
N GLY A 11 0.37 -5.89 2.16
CA GLY A 11 -0.09 -4.81 1.29
C GLY A 11 -1.17 -5.24 0.29
N ALA A 12 -1.32 -6.54 0.01
CA ALA A 12 -2.43 -7.06 -0.77
C ALA A 12 -3.69 -7.26 0.08
N GLU A 13 -3.53 -7.66 1.34
CA GLU A 13 -4.62 -7.84 2.30
C GLU A 13 -5.18 -6.50 2.80
N PHE A 14 -4.30 -5.52 3.03
CA PHE A 14 -4.61 -4.20 3.57
C PHE A 14 -4.03 -3.09 2.67
N PRO A 15 -4.58 -2.89 1.46
CA PRO A 15 -4.04 -1.94 0.51
C PRO A 15 -4.16 -0.50 1.01
N TYR A 16 -3.01 0.19 1.09
CA TYR A 16 -2.94 1.54 1.63
C TYR A 16 -3.78 2.57 0.84
N ASP A 17 -4.00 2.34 -0.46
CA ASP A 17 -4.83 3.13 -1.36
C ASP A 17 -6.29 2.63 -1.44
N ALA A 18 -6.75 1.75 -0.56
CA ALA A 18 -8.17 1.42 -0.51
C ALA A 18 -8.98 2.64 -0.05
N SER A 19 -10.20 2.76 -0.57
CA SER A 19 -11.11 3.84 -0.21
C SER A 19 -11.45 3.84 1.28
N ASP A 20 -11.78 5.01 1.82
CA ASP A 20 -12.22 5.16 3.21
C ASP A 20 -13.46 4.30 3.49
N ASP A 21 -14.36 4.16 2.51
CA ASP A 21 -15.52 3.26 2.59
C ASP A 21 -15.11 1.79 2.78
N TRP A 22 -14.03 1.34 2.13
CA TRP A 22 -13.53 -0.03 2.31
C TRP A 22 -12.92 -0.21 3.71
N TRP A 23 -12.15 0.78 4.18
CA TRP A 23 -11.57 0.78 5.52
C TRP A 23 -12.60 0.86 6.65
N ALA A 24 -13.73 1.52 6.41
CA ALA A 24 -14.88 1.54 7.32
C ALA A 24 -15.71 0.24 7.27
N GLY A 25 -15.47 -0.62 6.27
CA GLY A 25 -16.14 -1.90 6.09
C GLY A 25 -15.57 -3.05 6.93
N ASP A 26 -15.80 -4.28 6.48
CA ASP A 26 -15.32 -5.50 7.14
C ASP A 26 -13.94 -5.98 6.63
N GLY A 27 -13.31 -5.20 5.75
CA GLY A 27 -12.03 -5.54 5.12
C GLY A 27 -12.11 -6.72 4.14
N SER A 28 -13.30 -7.17 3.75
CA SER A 28 -13.45 -8.23 2.74
C SER A 28 -13.21 -7.70 1.32
N ASN A 29 -12.71 -8.58 0.44
CA ASN A 29 -12.49 -8.28 -0.99
C ASN A 29 -11.64 -7.01 -1.24
N PRO A 30 -10.38 -6.96 -0.78
CA PRO A 30 -9.52 -5.80 -1.02
C PRO A 30 -9.40 -5.50 -2.52
N PRO A 31 -9.32 -4.22 -2.92
CA PRO A 31 -9.14 -3.84 -4.31
C PRO A 31 -7.88 -4.48 -4.88
N ALA A 32 -7.98 -5.12 -6.05
CA ALA A 32 -6.82 -5.76 -6.68
C ALA A 32 -5.77 -4.71 -7.10
N ALA A 33 -4.49 -5.08 -7.01
CA ALA A 33 -3.42 -4.26 -7.55
C ALA A 33 -3.53 -4.19 -9.09
N LYS A 34 -3.22 -3.02 -9.65
CA LYS A 34 -3.29 -2.77 -11.11
C LYS A 34 -2.21 -3.58 -11.86
N ASP A 35 -1.02 -3.69 -11.31
CA ASP A 35 0.12 -4.43 -11.86
C ASP A 35 1.14 -4.81 -10.76
N TRP A 36 2.28 -5.40 -11.17
CA TRP A 36 3.35 -5.85 -10.28
C TRP A 36 4.01 -4.71 -9.49
N ALA A 37 4.10 -3.51 -10.08
CA ALA A 37 4.72 -2.36 -9.43
C ALA A 37 3.77 -1.71 -8.44
N HIS A 38 2.48 -1.68 -8.76
CA HIS A 38 1.44 -1.29 -7.82
C HIS A 38 1.41 -2.25 -6.61
N SER A 39 1.49 -3.56 -6.85
CA SER A 39 1.64 -4.55 -5.78
C SER A 39 2.90 -4.30 -4.93
N ALA A 40 4.03 -3.99 -5.55
CA ALA A 40 5.26 -3.66 -4.85
C ALA A 40 5.16 -2.36 -4.02
N ALA A 41 4.52 -1.31 -4.56
CA ALA A 41 4.29 -0.05 -3.86
C ALA A 41 3.47 -0.25 -2.58
N ARG A 42 2.36 -1.02 -2.67
CA ARG A 42 1.56 -1.41 -1.51
C ARG A 42 2.37 -2.19 -0.49
N GLY A 43 3.25 -3.08 -0.93
CA GLY A 43 4.15 -3.82 -0.04
C GLY A 43 5.14 -2.92 0.70
N VAL A 44 5.73 -1.93 0.03
CA VAL A 44 6.63 -0.95 0.67
C VAL A 44 5.88 -0.17 1.74
N LEU A 45 4.67 0.33 1.42
CA LEU A 45 3.87 1.09 2.38
C LEU A 45 3.38 0.25 3.55
N ALA A 46 3.06 -1.03 3.31
CA ALA A 46 2.77 -1.99 4.39
C ALA A 46 3.96 -2.16 5.35
N ASP A 47 5.20 -2.23 4.84
CA ASP A 47 6.39 -2.25 5.71
C ASP A 47 6.59 -0.95 6.49
N LEU A 48 6.27 0.20 5.88
CA LEU A 48 6.39 1.50 6.55
C LEU A 48 5.32 1.70 7.61
N ASN A 49 4.10 1.22 7.36
CA ASN A 49 2.98 1.35 8.28
C ASN A 49 3.16 0.50 9.56
N ASP A 50 4.03 -0.50 9.54
CA ASP A 50 4.39 -1.31 10.72
C ASP A 50 5.52 -0.67 11.56
N ARG A 51 6.10 0.45 11.10
CA ARG A 51 7.23 1.10 11.80
C ARG A 51 6.76 2.20 12.73
N SER A 52 7.14 2.06 14.01
CA SER A 52 6.95 3.09 15.04
C SER A 52 7.49 4.45 14.61
N GLY A 53 6.69 5.49 14.74
CA GLY A 53 7.02 6.87 14.35
C GLY A 53 6.68 7.24 12.90
N ILE A 54 6.39 6.26 12.04
CA ILE A 54 5.89 6.50 10.68
C ILE A 54 4.40 6.19 10.60
N LYS A 55 3.97 5.10 11.25
CA LYS A 55 2.58 4.62 11.26
C LYS A 55 1.54 5.72 11.44
N SER A 56 1.62 6.49 12.54
CA SER A 56 0.62 7.52 12.84
C SER A 56 0.53 8.59 11.75
N VAL A 57 1.67 8.95 11.15
CA VAL A 57 1.70 9.92 10.06
C VAL A 57 1.01 9.37 8.81
N LEU A 58 1.17 8.08 8.51
CA LEU A 58 0.53 7.43 7.37
C LEU A 58 -0.97 7.20 7.58
N GLU A 59 -1.41 6.92 8.81
CA GLU A 59 -2.82 6.73 9.15
C GLU A 59 -3.64 8.03 9.07
N ASP A 60 -3.01 9.20 9.27
CA ASP A 60 -3.65 10.51 9.22
C ASP A 60 -3.76 11.11 7.81
N ILE A 61 -3.34 10.38 6.75
CA ILE A 61 -3.36 10.86 5.36
C ILE A 61 -4.73 10.63 4.73
N GLU A 62 -5.30 11.68 4.12
CA GLU A 62 -6.55 11.63 3.36
C GLU A 62 -6.48 10.67 2.16
N GLU A 63 -7.58 9.98 1.85
CA GLU A 63 -7.68 8.98 0.78
C GLU A 63 -7.02 9.41 -0.54
N CYS A 64 -7.32 10.61 -1.03
CA CYS A 64 -6.81 11.10 -2.31
C CYS A 64 -5.28 11.15 -2.35
N VAL A 65 -4.65 11.53 -1.24
CA VAL A 65 -3.19 11.58 -1.10
C VAL A 65 -2.62 10.17 -0.95
N ARG A 66 -3.31 9.24 -0.27
CA ARG A 66 -2.90 7.82 -0.20
C ARG A 66 -2.84 7.17 -1.58
N VAL A 67 -3.85 7.44 -2.41
CA VAL A 67 -3.90 6.98 -3.81
C VAL A 67 -2.73 7.57 -4.61
N GLU A 68 -2.52 8.87 -4.56
CA GLU A 68 -1.43 9.54 -5.28
C GLU A 68 -0.05 9.02 -4.86
N LEU A 69 0.16 8.77 -3.55
CA LEU A 69 1.40 8.20 -3.02
C LEU A 69 1.68 6.81 -3.59
N VAL A 70 0.67 5.93 -3.62
CA VAL A 70 0.81 4.58 -4.16
C VAL A 70 1.07 4.61 -5.67
N GLU A 71 0.36 5.46 -6.40
CA GLU A 71 0.54 5.61 -7.85
C GLU A 71 1.93 6.14 -8.21
N THR A 72 2.38 7.21 -7.53
CA THR A 72 3.72 7.78 -7.71
C THR A 72 4.80 6.75 -7.40
N LEU A 73 4.66 5.99 -6.31
CA LEU A 73 5.62 4.96 -5.94
C LEU A 73 5.65 3.82 -6.98
N ALA A 74 4.49 3.42 -7.50
CA ALA A 74 4.41 2.41 -8.56
C ALA A 74 5.05 2.89 -9.87
N GLU A 75 4.90 4.17 -10.23
CA GLU A 75 5.60 4.76 -11.38
C GLU A 75 7.11 4.74 -11.22
N ILE A 76 7.63 5.13 -10.05
CA ILE A 76 9.06 5.07 -9.74
C ILE A 76 9.58 3.64 -9.83
N ILE A 77 8.86 2.67 -9.25
CA ILE A 77 9.23 1.25 -9.29
C ILE A 77 9.26 0.71 -10.73
N ARG A 78 8.26 1.08 -11.56
CA ARG A 78 8.25 0.71 -12.99
C ARG A 78 9.47 1.27 -13.72
N ALA A 79 9.78 2.55 -13.49
CA ALA A 79 10.92 3.21 -14.13
C ALA A 79 12.27 2.59 -13.70
N ALA A 80 12.40 2.18 -12.43
CA ALA A 80 13.63 1.59 -11.91
C ALA A 80 13.90 0.16 -12.38
N ALA A 81 12.88 -0.56 -12.85
CA ALA A 81 13.01 -1.93 -13.34
C ALA A 81 13.30 -2.01 -14.86
N ALA A 82 13.30 -0.87 -15.55
CA ALA A 82 13.60 -0.76 -16.98
C ALA A 82 15.11 -0.70 -17.23
#